data_AF-R6Q276-F1
#
_entry.id   AF-R6Q276-F1
#
_cell.length_a   1.000
_cell.length_b   1.000
_cell.length_c   1.000
_cell.angle_alpha   90.00
_cell.angle_beta   90.00
_cell.angle_gamma   90.00
#
_symmetry.space_group_name_H-M   'P 1'
#
loop_
_entity.id
_entity.type
_entity.pdbx_description
1 polymer ?
#
loop_
_entity_poly.entity_id
_entity_poly.type
_entity_poly.pdbx_seq_one_letter_code
_entity_poly.pdbx_strand_id
1 'polypeptide(L)'
;MKEIKDSEFEQLMLEVIEGKKSRVKLAEELQTDWRTLNKKIQLLSMTNPELYKKFVEKYPYKPKEITAIPLKTMLVEFLKTGIRMQDLANKYGIGERTLRRKIDALKKSDDPKDRELHDICKQTAYNRAHGKKMNFELQRKIDELEIQEEEIKQDDKEKRRQQLLQIEKNYNELCRIMSKEKAAEAMGYTYNRVYKLLDELYCMEIQNNAIKGFKEDIKVNPKEINQVLDEKITKPTTETEKEK
;
A
#
# COMPACT_ATOMS: atom_id res chain seq x y z
N MET A 1 11.17 -19.92 -14.84
CA MET A 1 11.76 -18.61 -15.15
C MET A 1 13.02 -18.87 -15.95
N LYS A 2 13.25 -18.14 -17.04
CA LYS A 2 14.51 -18.25 -17.79
C LYS A 2 15.70 -17.97 -16.87
N GLU A 3 16.76 -18.74 -17.04
CA GLU A 3 18.03 -18.45 -16.41
C GLU A 3 18.63 -17.20 -17.05
N ILE A 4 18.87 -16.19 -16.22
CA ILE A 4 19.52 -14.94 -16.58
C ILE A 4 20.52 -14.62 -15.47
N LYS A 5 21.59 -13.92 -15.81
CA LYS A 5 22.57 -13.47 -14.81
C LYS A 5 21.96 -12.41 -13.91
N ASP A 6 22.48 -12.29 -12.69
CA ASP A 6 21.98 -11.28 -11.74
C ASP A 6 22.17 -9.86 -12.30
N SER A 7 23.30 -9.57 -12.95
CA SER A 7 23.55 -8.29 -13.61
C SER A 7 22.54 -7.94 -14.71
N GLU A 8 22.08 -8.95 -15.45
CA GLU A 8 21.07 -8.78 -16.49
C GLU A 8 19.69 -8.51 -15.87
N PHE A 9 19.36 -9.21 -14.78
CA PHE A 9 18.15 -8.95 -14.03
C PHE A 9 18.12 -7.53 -13.44
N GLU A 10 19.25 -7.04 -12.92
CA GLU A 10 19.36 -5.68 -12.39
C GLU A 10 19.10 -4.61 -13.45
N GLN A 11 19.62 -4.77 -14.67
CA GLN A 11 19.35 -3.86 -15.78
C GLN A 11 17.87 -3.86 -16.16
N LEU A 12 17.24 -5.03 -16.24
CA LEU A 12 15.80 -5.14 -16.50
C LEU A 12 14.97 -4.46 -15.41
N MET A 13 15.42 -4.49 -14.15
CA MET A 13 14.75 -3.79 -13.06
C MET A 13 14.92 -2.27 -13.13
N LEU A 14 16.07 -1.76 -13.59
CA LEU A 14 16.23 -0.33 -13.88
C LEU A 14 15.26 0.13 -14.97
N GLU A 15 15.10 -0.63 -16.06
CA GLU A 15 14.12 -0.32 -17.11
C GLU A 15 12.68 -0.26 -16.58
N VAL A 16 12.35 -1.16 -15.64
CA VAL A 16 11.04 -1.16 -14.97
C VAL A 16 10.87 0.10 -14.11
N ILE A 17 11.87 0.48 -13.32
CA ILE A 17 11.83 1.66 -12.45
C ILE A 17 11.69 2.95 -13.27
N GLU A 18 12.42 3.04 -14.39
CA GLU A 18 12.37 4.16 -15.35
C GLU A 18 11.05 4.20 -16.14
N GLY A 19 10.22 3.15 -16.08
CA GLY A 19 8.95 3.06 -16.79
C GLY A 19 9.07 2.68 -18.26
N LYS A 20 10.27 2.30 -18.73
CA LYS A 20 10.49 1.79 -20.10
C LYS A 20 9.81 0.43 -20.30
N LYS A 21 9.68 -0.36 -19.24
CA LYS A 21 9.08 -1.70 -19.27
C LYS A 21 8.10 -1.88 -18.13
N SER A 22 6.99 -2.58 -18.38
CA SER A 22 6.06 -2.97 -17.32
C SER A 22 6.51 -4.29 -16.69
N ARG A 23 6.18 -4.49 -15.41
CA ARG A 23 6.43 -5.77 -14.73
C ARG A 23 5.71 -6.96 -15.39
N VAL A 24 4.58 -6.71 -16.07
CA VAL A 24 3.85 -7.74 -16.82
C VAL A 24 4.67 -8.21 -18.02
N LYS A 25 5.17 -7.25 -18.82
CA LYS A 25 6.06 -7.56 -19.95
C LYS A 25 7.35 -8.26 -19.49
N LEU A 26 7.91 -7.82 -18.36
CA LEU A 26 9.08 -8.48 -17.78
C LEU A 26 8.79 -9.95 -17.40
N ALA A 27 7.62 -10.23 -16.82
CA ALA A 27 7.22 -11.60 -16.48
C ALA A 27 7.07 -12.48 -17.74
N GLU A 28 6.49 -11.93 -18.81
CA GLU A 28 6.37 -12.60 -20.11
C GLU A 28 7.74 -12.89 -20.75
N GLU A 29 8.63 -11.90 -20.80
CA GLU A 29 9.99 -12.03 -21.35
C GLU A 29 10.79 -13.13 -20.64
N LEU A 30 10.68 -13.17 -19.31
CA LEU A 30 11.35 -14.13 -18.44
C LEU A 30 10.60 -15.47 -18.31
N GLN A 31 9.48 -15.63 -19.05
CA GLN A 31 8.63 -16.82 -19.03
C GLN A 31 8.35 -17.29 -17.60
N THR A 32 7.79 -16.38 -16.80
CA THR A 32 7.54 -16.61 -15.39
C THR A 32 6.23 -15.98 -14.96
N ASP A 33 5.69 -16.46 -13.84
CA ASP A 33 4.51 -15.87 -13.22
C ASP A 33 4.88 -14.68 -12.31
N TRP A 34 3.87 -13.89 -11.99
CA TRP A 34 4.01 -12.70 -11.14
C TRP A 34 4.58 -13.00 -9.74
N ARG A 35 4.27 -14.16 -9.17
CA ARG A 35 4.71 -14.55 -7.82
C ARG A 35 6.20 -14.85 -7.83
N THR A 36 6.66 -15.58 -8.83
CA THR A 36 8.07 -15.94 -9.02
C THR A 36 8.91 -14.69 -9.32
N LEU A 37 8.43 -13.81 -10.20
CA LEU A 37 9.08 -12.52 -10.47
C LEU A 37 9.21 -11.68 -9.19
N ASN A 38 8.13 -11.51 -8.41
CA ASN A 38 8.18 -10.72 -7.18
C ASN A 38 9.13 -11.30 -6.14
N LYS A 39 9.24 -12.63 -6.02
CA LYS A 39 10.24 -13.25 -5.13
C LYS A 39 11.65 -12.91 -5.56
N LYS A 40 11.94 -12.93 -6.86
CA LYS A 40 13.27 -12.54 -7.39
C LYS A 40 13.54 -11.05 -7.17
N ILE A 41 12.53 -10.19 -7.31
CA ILE A 41 12.64 -8.76 -6.96
C ILE A 41 12.91 -8.58 -5.47
N GLN A 42 12.22 -9.31 -4.60
CA GLN A 42 12.45 -9.26 -3.15
C GLN A 42 13.85 -9.71 -2.76
N LEU A 43 14.45 -10.65 -3.48
CA LEU A 43 15.84 -11.08 -3.24
C LEU A 43 16.85 -9.93 -3.41
N LEU A 44 16.53 -8.92 -4.23
CA LEU A 44 17.34 -7.70 -4.34
C LEU A 44 17.49 -6.98 -2.99
N SER A 45 16.56 -7.14 -2.05
CA SER A 45 16.74 -6.58 -0.69
C SER A 45 17.99 -7.11 0.02
N MET A 46 18.50 -8.28 -0.39
CA MET A 46 19.72 -8.88 0.12
C MET A 46 20.90 -8.74 -0.86
N THR A 47 20.67 -8.91 -2.16
CA THR A 47 21.75 -8.94 -3.16
C THR A 47 22.12 -7.57 -3.72
N ASN A 48 21.15 -6.65 -3.83
CA ASN A 48 21.36 -5.27 -4.28
C ASN A 48 20.35 -4.32 -3.61
N PRO A 49 20.58 -3.96 -2.34
CA PRO A 49 19.62 -3.20 -1.54
C PRO A 49 19.29 -1.82 -2.14
N GLU A 50 20.25 -1.18 -2.81
CA GLU A 50 20.05 0.13 -3.44
C GLU A 50 19.04 0.08 -4.59
N LEU A 51 19.16 -0.93 -5.45
CA LEU A 51 18.22 -1.14 -6.56
C LEU A 51 16.83 -1.50 -6.04
N TYR A 52 16.76 -2.36 -5.02
CA TYR A 52 15.51 -2.71 -4.37
C TYR A 52 14.82 -1.49 -3.75
N LYS A 53 15.60 -0.58 -3.14
CA LYS A 53 15.08 0.67 -2.58
C LYS A 53 14.45 1.55 -3.66
N LYS A 54 15.15 1.79 -4.77
CA LYS A 54 14.60 2.56 -5.91
C LYS A 54 13.31 1.93 -6.42
N PHE A 55 13.25 0.60 -6.46
CA PHE A 55 12.03 -0.12 -6.81
C PHE A 55 10.89 0.14 -5.83
N VAL A 56 11.14 0.07 -4.51
CA VAL A 56 10.13 0.29 -3.47
C VAL A 56 9.64 1.74 -3.45
N GLU A 57 10.52 2.71 -3.67
CA GLU A 57 10.14 4.13 -3.77
C GLU A 57 9.18 4.36 -4.95
N LYS A 58 9.43 3.70 -6.09
CA LYS A 58 8.56 3.78 -7.27
C LYS A 58 7.27 2.96 -7.13
N TYR A 59 7.36 1.80 -6.49
CA TYR A 59 6.29 0.81 -6.36
C TYR A 59 6.09 0.39 -4.90
N PRO A 60 5.62 1.31 -4.03
CA PRO A 60 5.41 1.00 -2.62
C PRO A 60 4.35 -0.09 -2.47
N TYR A 61 4.56 -0.98 -1.51
CA TYR A 61 3.57 -1.99 -1.17
C TYR A 61 2.27 -1.32 -0.75
N LYS A 62 1.17 -1.74 -1.38
CA LYS A 62 -0.18 -1.32 -1.02
C LYS A 62 -0.82 -2.46 -0.22
N PRO A 63 -1.26 -2.22 1.03
CA PRO A 63 -2.03 -3.19 1.81
C PRO A 63 -3.16 -3.82 0.99
N LYS A 64 -3.37 -5.13 1.15
CA LYS A 64 -4.47 -5.82 0.45
C LYS A 64 -5.83 -5.39 0.96
N GLU A 65 -5.88 -4.98 2.21
CA GLU A 65 -7.07 -4.51 2.88
C GLU A 65 -6.89 -3.03 3.19
N ILE A 66 -7.71 -2.19 2.54
CA ILE A 66 -7.79 -0.77 2.86
C ILE A 66 -8.81 -0.66 4.00
N THR A 67 -8.32 -0.45 5.21
CA THR A 67 -9.21 -0.40 6.40
C THR A 67 -9.74 1.01 6.62
N ALA A 68 -8.98 2.02 6.24
CA ALA A 68 -9.36 3.43 6.33
C ALA A 68 -10.05 3.96 5.06
N ILE A 69 -11.06 3.26 4.53
CA ILE A 69 -11.94 3.84 3.50
C ILE A 69 -13.02 4.65 4.23
N PRO A 70 -13.14 5.97 4.00
CA PRO A 70 -14.19 6.78 4.59
C PRO A 70 -15.53 6.53 3.88
N LEU A 71 -16.03 5.29 3.96
CA LEU A 71 -17.11 4.78 3.12
C LEU A 71 -18.39 5.60 3.27
N LYS A 72 -18.72 5.99 4.51
CA LYS A 72 -19.92 6.80 4.79
C LYS A 72 -19.79 8.17 4.12
N THR A 73 -18.66 8.83 4.32
CA THR A 73 -18.32 10.11 3.69
C THR A 73 -18.44 10.04 2.16
N MET A 74 -17.84 9.02 1.55
CA MET A 74 -17.90 8.79 0.11
C MET A 74 -19.33 8.60 -0.39
N LEU A 75 -20.14 7.82 0.33
CA LEU A 75 -21.53 7.57 -0.05
C LEU A 75 -22.41 8.80 0.09
N VAL A 76 -22.21 9.62 1.13
CA VAL A 76 -22.92 10.90 1.26
C VAL A 76 -22.52 11.85 0.13
N GLU A 77 -21.25 11.93 -0.23
CA GLU A 77 -20.80 12.72 -1.38
C GLU A 77 -21.43 12.23 -2.69
N PHE A 78 -21.46 10.92 -2.93
CA PHE A 78 -22.14 10.31 -4.07
C PHE A 78 -23.60 10.76 -4.16
N LEU A 79 -24.32 10.73 -3.04
CA LEU A 79 -25.73 11.08 -2.96
C LEU A 79 -25.95 12.57 -3.20
N LYS A 80 -25.16 13.44 -2.58
CA LYS A 80 -25.34 14.90 -2.67
C LYS A 80 -24.87 15.52 -3.98
N THR A 81 -23.73 15.07 -4.51
CA THR A 81 -23.09 15.73 -5.68
C THR A 81 -23.52 15.15 -7.02
N GLY A 82 -24.03 13.92 -7.05
CA GLY A 82 -24.32 13.25 -8.31
C GLY A 82 -23.11 12.64 -9.02
N ILE A 83 -21.92 12.69 -8.40
CA ILE A 83 -20.69 12.13 -8.99
C ILE A 83 -20.86 10.64 -9.36
N ARG A 84 -20.22 10.20 -10.45
CA ARG A 84 -20.24 8.78 -10.83
C ARG A 84 -19.40 7.96 -9.86
N MET A 85 -19.80 6.71 -9.63
CA MET A 85 -19.10 5.80 -8.71
C MET A 85 -17.62 5.59 -9.09
N GLN A 86 -17.31 5.58 -10.38
CA GLN A 86 -15.95 5.45 -10.89
C GLN A 86 -15.10 6.68 -10.54
N ASP A 87 -15.64 7.88 -10.73
CA ASP A 87 -14.94 9.14 -10.46
C ASP A 87 -14.74 9.33 -8.95
N LEU A 88 -15.72 8.94 -8.13
CA LEU A 88 -15.60 8.91 -6.69
C LEU A 88 -14.51 7.92 -6.24
N ALA A 89 -14.48 6.71 -6.80
CA ALA A 89 -13.44 5.73 -6.48
C ALA A 89 -12.04 6.27 -6.82
N ASN A 90 -11.89 6.91 -7.98
CA ASN A 90 -10.65 7.56 -8.41
C ASN A 90 -10.24 8.70 -7.47
N LYS A 91 -11.17 9.57 -7.08
CA LYS A 91 -10.93 10.70 -6.15
C LYS A 91 -10.34 10.23 -4.82
N TYR A 92 -10.81 9.09 -4.32
CA TYR A 92 -10.35 8.50 -3.06
C TYR A 92 -9.23 7.46 -3.23
N GLY A 93 -8.71 7.28 -4.46
CA GLY A 93 -7.60 6.36 -4.73
C GLY A 93 -7.92 4.88 -4.50
N ILE A 94 -9.21 4.49 -4.53
CA ILE A 94 -9.65 3.11 -4.36
C ILE A 94 -10.17 2.53 -5.67
N GLY A 95 -10.04 1.20 -5.84
CA GLY A 95 -10.61 0.52 -6.99
C GLY A 95 -12.15 0.50 -6.91
N GLU A 96 -12.83 0.78 -8.03
CA GLU A 96 -14.30 0.79 -8.11
C GLU A 96 -14.92 -0.55 -7.63
N ARG A 97 -14.30 -1.68 -7.97
CA ARG A 97 -14.71 -3.00 -7.48
C ARG A 97 -14.63 -3.10 -5.96
N THR A 98 -13.62 -2.51 -5.34
CA THR A 98 -13.46 -2.48 -3.87
C THR A 98 -14.55 -1.64 -3.24
N LEU A 99 -14.83 -0.46 -3.80
CA LEU A 99 -15.92 0.41 -3.35
C LEU A 99 -17.27 -0.33 -3.40
N ARG A 100 -17.62 -0.95 -4.54
CA ARG A 100 -18.86 -1.73 -4.68
C ARG A 100 -18.98 -2.85 -3.63
N ARG A 101 -17.91 -3.62 -3.40
CA ARG A 101 -17.91 -4.69 -2.38
C ARG A 101 -18.13 -4.15 -0.97
N LYS A 102 -17.58 -2.99 -0.65
CA LYS A 102 -17.76 -2.33 0.66
C LYS A 102 -19.19 -1.82 0.82
N ILE A 103 -19.80 -1.28 -0.24
CA ILE A 103 -21.23 -0.92 -0.26
C ILE A 103 -22.09 -2.15 -0.04
N ASP A 104 -21.84 -3.26 -0.75
CA ASP A 104 -22.61 -4.50 -0.59
C ASP A 104 -22.50 -5.10 0.82
N ALA A 105 -21.38 -4.86 1.52
CA ALA A 105 -21.20 -5.31 2.90
C ALA A 105 -22.16 -4.59 3.87
N LEU A 106 -22.52 -3.34 3.60
CA LEU A 106 -23.48 -2.57 4.43
C LEU A 106 -24.85 -3.23 4.48
N LYS A 107 -25.24 -3.96 3.42
CA LYS A 107 -26.49 -4.75 3.40
C LYS A 107 -26.57 -5.75 4.55
N LYS A 108 -25.43 -6.27 5.00
CA LYS A 108 -25.31 -7.28 6.07
C LYS A 108 -24.80 -6.68 7.39
N SER A 109 -24.69 -5.35 7.50
CA SER A 109 -24.29 -4.70 8.74
C SER A 109 -25.37 -4.93 9.80
N ASP A 110 -24.96 -5.08 11.07
CA ASP A 110 -25.88 -5.15 12.20
C ASP A 110 -26.53 -3.78 12.48
N ASP A 111 -25.85 -2.68 12.12
CA ASP A 111 -26.35 -1.31 12.28
C ASP A 111 -27.49 -1.00 11.28
N PRO A 112 -28.69 -0.65 11.76
CA PRO A 112 -29.80 -0.23 10.89
C PRO A 112 -29.45 0.96 9.97
N LYS A 113 -28.62 1.91 10.43
CA LYS A 113 -28.25 3.10 9.65
C LYS A 113 -27.41 2.74 8.42
N ASP A 114 -26.53 1.74 8.56
CA ASP A 114 -25.72 1.24 7.46
C ASP A 114 -26.59 0.57 6.39
N ARG A 115 -27.59 -0.22 6.81
CA ARG A 115 -28.54 -0.86 5.90
C ARG A 115 -29.39 0.18 5.16
N GLU A 116 -29.84 1.23 5.85
CA GLU A 116 -30.57 2.34 5.26
C GLU A 116 -29.72 3.11 4.24
N LEU A 117 -28.46 3.43 4.58
CA LEU A 117 -27.54 4.11 3.67
C LEU A 117 -27.31 3.30 2.38
N HIS A 118 -27.17 1.98 2.49
CA HIS A 118 -27.10 1.07 1.34
C HIS A 118 -28.34 1.20 0.43
N ASP A 119 -29.54 1.20 1.02
CA ASP A 119 -30.78 1.24 0.25
C ASP A 119 -30.98 2.59 -0.45
N ILE A 120 -30.67 3.70 0.23
CA ILE A 120 -30.67 5.05 -0.36
C ILE A 120 -29.71 5.11 -1.56
N CYS A 121 -28.48 4.61 -1.39
CA CYS A 121 -27.48 4.56 -2.47
C CYS A 121 -27.97 3.75 -3.67
N LYS A 122 -28.55 2.57 -3.42
CA LYS A 122 -29.06 1.69 -4.48
C LYS A 122 -30.22 2.31 -5.24
N GLN A 123 -31.20 2.87 -4.54
CA GLN A 123 -32.35 3.54 -5.16
C GLN A 123 -31.91 4.76 -5.98
N THR A 124 -30.99 5.56 -5.44
CA THR A 124 -30.46 6.74 -6.11
C THR A 124 -29.69 6.38 -7.38
N ALA A 125 -28.82 5.38 -7.31
CA ALA A 125 -28.08 4.89 -8.48
C ALA A 125 -29.02 4.36 -9.58
N TYR A 126 -30.04 3.61 -9.20
CA TYR A 126 -31.05 3.10 -10.14
C TYR A 126 -31.84 4.24 -10.80
N ASN A 127 -32.33 5.21 -10.02
CA ASN A 127 -33.09 6.34 -10.57
C ASN A 127 -32.25 7.16 -11.55
N ARG A 128 -30.99 7.45 -11.21
CA ARG A 128 -30.05 8.16 -12.10
C ARG A 128 -29.79 7.40 -13.39
N ALA A 129 -29.56 6.08 -13.31
CA ALA A 129 -29.30 5.25 -14.50
C ALA A 129 -30.49 5.18 -15.46
N HIS A 130 -31.72 5.31 -14.94
CA HIS A 130 -32.95 5.24 -15.72
C HIS A 130 -33.60 6.60 -15.99
N GLY A 131 -32.94 7.72 -15.66
CA GLY A 131 -33.49 9.07 -15.83
C GLY A 131 -34.78 9.33 -15.04
N LYS A 132 -35.04 8.56 -13.97
CA LYS A 132 -36.23 8.72 -13.13
C LYS A 132 -36.00 9.86 -12.15
N LYS A 133 -37.02 10.71 -11.95
CA LYS A 133 -37.01 11.73 -10.90
C LYS A 133 -36.95 11.07 -9.53
N MET A 134 -36.21 11.67 -8.61
CA MET A 134 -36.20 11.25 -7.21
C MET A 134 -37.56 11.58 -6.58
N ASN A 135 -38.11 10.64 -5.81
CA ASN A 135 -39.31 10.93 -5.03
C ASN A 135 -38.95 11.85 -3.84
N PHE A 136 -39.95 12.55 -3.32
CA PHE A 136 -39.75 13.53 -2.24
C PHE A 136 -39.12 12.89 -0.99
N GLU A 137 -39.56 11.70 -0.63
CA GLU A 137 -39.06 11.00 0.56
C GLU A 137 -37.58 10.63 0.47
N LEU A 138 -37.13 10.12 -0.69
CA LEU A 138 -35.73 9.79 -0.92
C LEU A 138 -34.85 11.04 -0.97
N GLN A 139 -35.36 12.14 -1.56
CA GLN A 139 -34.65 13.42 -1.54
C GLN A 139 -34.48 13.95 -0.11
N ARG A 140 -35.56 13.93 0.69
CA ARG A 140 -35.52 14.33 2.11
C ARG A 140 -34.49 13.53 2.89
N LYS A 141 -34.47 12.20 2.71
CA LYS A 141 -33.48 11.31 3.34
C LYS A 141 -32.05 11.66 2.94
N ILE A 142 -31.80 12.05 1.69
CA ILE A 142 -30.47 12.47 1.23
C ILE A 142 -30.06 13.80 1.84
N ASP A 143 -31.00 14.74 1.95
CA ASP A 143 -30.75 16.08 2.49
C ASP A 143 -30.40 16.01 3.99
N GLU A 144 -31.08 15.14 4.74
CA GLU A 144 -30.85 14.83 6.16
C GLU A 144 -29.48 14.16 6.44
N LEU A 145 -28.80 13.61 5.43
CA LEU A 145 -27.48 12.99 5.63
C LEU A 145 -26.41 14.06 5.89
N GLU A 146 -25.80 14.02 7.07
CA GLU A 146 -24.64 14.85 7.37
C GLU A 146 -23.36 14.26 6.76
N ILE A 147 -22.55 15.13 6.15
CA ILE A 147 -21.18 14.76 5.79
C ILE A 147 -20.39 14.80 7.09
N GLN A 148 -20.07 13.61 7.62
CA GLN A 148 -19.04 13.53 8.64
C GLN A 148 -17.70 13.63 7.92
N GLU A 149 -16.91 14.65 8.24
CA GLU A 149 -15.52 14.71 7.80
C GLU A 149 -14.73 13.63 8.53
N GLU A 150 -14.66 12.44 7.94
CA GLU A 150 -13.72 11.43 8.38
C GLU A 150 -12.33 11.86 7.91
N GLU A 151 -11.52 12.42 8.83
CA GLU A 151 -10.09 12.60 8.58
C GLU A 151 -9.49 11.27 8.14
N ILE A 152 -8.97 11.22 6.91
CA ILE A 152 -8.13 10.13 6.43
C ILE A 152 -6.81 10.24 7.20
N LYS A 153 -6.79 9.77 8.44
CA LYS A 153 -5.59 9.76 9.28
C LYS A 153 -4.55 8.84 8.62
N GLN A 154 -3.42 9.42 8.19
CA GLN A 154 -2.13 8.76 8.01
C GLN A 154 -1.97 7.66 9.10
N ASP A 155 -1.65 6.39 8.85
CA ASP A 155 -1.13 5.67 7.70
C ASP A 155 -1.79 4.27 7.76
N ASP A 156 -2.74 3.98 6.85
CA ASP A 156 -3.46 2.69 6.80
C ASP A 156 -2.50 1.49 6.74
N LYS A 157 -1.29 1.73 6.19
CA LYS A 157 -0.21 0.75 6.15
C LYS A 157 0.30 0.39 7.55
N GLU A 158 0.53 1.36 8.44
CA GLU A 158 1.05 1.07 9.78
C GLU A 158 -0.04 0.47 10.69
N LYS A 159 -1.29 0.93 10.57
CA LYS A 159 -2.42 0.28 11.26
C LYS A 159 -2.56 -1.18 10.84
N ARG A 160 -2.51 -1.45 9.53
CA ARG A 160 -2.52 -2.82 9.01
C ARG A 160 -1.32 -3.62 9.51
N ARG A 161 -0.13 -3.04 9.53
CA ARG A 161 1.08 -3.69 10.07
C ARG A 161 0.91 -4.08 11.54
N GLN A 162 0.39 -3.19 12.38
CA GLN A 162 0.12 -3.47 13.80
C GLN A 162 -0.89 -4.60 13.98
N GLN A 163 -1.97 -4.62 13.18
CA GLN A 163 -2.94 -5.73 13.19
C GLN A 163 -2.27 -7.06 12.82
N LEU A 164 -1.43 -7.07 11.79
CA LEU A 164 -0.73 -8.27 11.36
C LEU A 164 0.30 -8.76 12.38
N LEU A 165 1.00 -7.86 13.06
CA LEU A 165 1.91 -8.19 14.17
C LEU A 165 1.16 -8.84 15.33
N GLN A 166 -0.03 -8.35 15.67
CA GLN A 166 -0.84 -8.97 16.71
C GLN A 166 -1.31 -10.38 16.31
N ILE A 167 -1.68 -10.56 15.04
CA ILE A 167 -2.04 -11.88 14.50
C ILE A 167 -0.83 -12.83 14.56
N GLU A 168 0.36 -12.37 14.16
CA GLU A 168 1.59 -13.16 14.24
C GLU A 168 1.89 -13.59 15.68
N LYS A 169 1.84 -12.64 16.63
CA LYS A 169 2.09 -12.93 18.04
C LYS A 169 1.11 -13.98 18.59
N ASN A 170 -0.19 -13.76 18.39
CA ASN A 170 -1.23 -14.67 18.86
C ASN A 170 -1.08 -16.07 18.23
N TYR A 171 -0.79 -16.13 16.93
CA TYR A 171 -0.61 -17.38 16.22
C TYR A 171 0.62 -18.15 16.73
N ASN A 172 1.74 -17.48 16.93
CA ASN A 172 2.97 -18.08 17.44
C ASN A 172 2.82 -18.55 18.89
N GLU A 173 2.08 -17.81 19.74
CA GLU A 173 1.76 -18.23 21.10
C GLU A 173 0.91 -19.51 21.11
N LEU A 174 -0.13 -19.59 20.28
CA LEU A 174 -0.96 -20.79 20.15
C LEU A 174 -0.15 -21.96 19.57
N CYS A 175 0.73 -21.73 18.59
CA CYS A 175 1.57 -22.78 18.02
C CYS A 175 2.58 -23.39 19.01
N ARG A 176 2.83 -22.75 20.17
CA ARG A 176 3.63 -23.35 21.25
C ARG A 176 2.89 -24.47 21.98
N ILE A 177 1.56 -24.43 21.98
CA ILE A 177 0.70 -25.33 22.76
C ILE A 177 -0.15 -26.26 21.90
N MET A 178 -0.35 -25.95 20.61
CA MET A 178 -1.13 -26.75 19.68
C MET A 178 -0.55 -26.74 18.26
N SER A 179 -1.07 -27.59 17.37
CA SER A 179 -0.62 -27.63 15.98
C SER A 179 -0.95 -26.34 15.23
N LYS A 180 -0.24 -26.10 14.13
CA LYS A 180 -0.41 -24.93 13.27
C LYS A 180 -1.84 -24.76 12.73
N GLU A 181 -2.51 -25.86 12.45
CA GLU A 181 -3.89 -25.91 11.96
C GLU A 181 -4.86 -25.54 13.08
N LYS A 182 -4.71 -26.16 14.26
CA LYS A 182 -5.54 -25.87 15.43
C LYS A 182 -5.38 -24.44 15.93
N ALA A 183 -4.15 -23.91 15.90
CA ALA A 183 -3.87 -22.53 16.24
C ALA A 183 -4.57 -21.54 15.29
N ALA A 184 -4.61 -21.87 13.99
CA ALA A 184 -5.33 -21.05 13.01
C ALA A 184 -6.84 -21.10 13.26
N GLU A 185 -7.40 -22.30 13.47
CA GLU A 185 -8.83 -22.50 13.75
C GLU A 185 -9.28 -21.76 15.02
N ALA A 186 -8.47 -21.82 16.09
CA ALA A 186 -8.75 -21.10 17.34
C ALA A 186 -8.82 -19.58 17.16
N MET A 187 -8.11 -19.04 16.16
CA MET A 187 -8.18 -17.62 15.79
C MET A 187 -9.30 -17.30 14.78
N GLY A 188 -10.10 -18.28 14.39
CA GLY A 188 -11.16 -18.12 13.37
C GLY A 188 -10.64 -18.08 11.93
N TYR A 189 -9.43 -18.59 11.68
CA TYR A 189 -8.81 -18.61 10.36
C TYR A 189 -8.54 -20.03 9.87
N THR A 190 -8.40 -20.18 8.55
CA THR A 190 -7.74 -21.35 7.99
C THR A 190 -6.22 -21.16 8.03
N TYR A 191 -5.45 -22.25 8.11
CA TYR A 191 -3.98 -22.20 8.07
C TYR A 191 -3.46 -21.40 6.86
N ASN A 192 -4.03 -21.64 5.67
CA ASN A 192 -3.69 -20.91 4.45
C ASN A 192 -3.98 -19.41 4.55
N ARG A 193 -5.01 -19.00 5.31
CA ARG A 193 -5.31 -17.58 5.53
C ARG A 193 -4.26 -16.94 6.44
N VAL A 194 -3.87 -17.61 7.52
CA VAL A 194 -2.79 -17.14 8.40
C VAL A 194 -1.49 -16.99 7.63
N TYR A 195 -1.08 -17.99 6.85
CA TYR A 195 0.12 -17.91 6.02
C TYR A 195 0.11 -16.69 5.08
N LYS A 196 -1.02 -16.39 4.43
CA LYS A 196 -1.15 -15.21 3.56
C LYS A 196 -1.09 -13.87 4.29
N LEU A 197 -1.49 -13.84 5.58
CA LEU A 197 -1.40 -12.65 6.42
C LEU A 197 0.04 -12.43 6.91
N LEU A 198 0.74 -13.49 7.28
CA LEU A 198 2.16 -13.44 7.65
C LEU A 198 3.04 -13.08 6.46
N ASP A 199 2.74 -13.61 5.27
CA ASP A 199 3.42 -13.23 4.01
C ASP A 199 3.22 -11.74 3.68
N GLU A 200 2.04 -11.19 3.97
CA GLU A 200 1.77 -9.75 3.85
C GLU A 200 2.63 -8.93 4.84
N LEU A 201 2.71 -9.35 6.10
CA LEU A 201 3.56 -8.72 7.11
C LEU A 201 5.03 -8.73 6.69
N TYR A 202 5.54 -9.89 6.29
CA TYR A 202 6.91 -10.06 5.82
C TYR A 202 7.25 -9.13 4.65
N CYS A 203 6.34 -9.00 3.66
CA CYS A 203 6.50 -8.06 2.56
C CYS A 203 6.58 -6.60 3.03
N MET A 204 5.75 -6.21 4.01
CA MET A 204 5.78 -4.85 4.57
C MET A 204 7.09 -4.58 5.32
N GLU A 205 7.62 -5.56 6.05
CA GLU A 205 8.84 -5.43 6.83
C GLU A 205 10.09 -5.31 5.96
N ILE A 206 10.21 -6.14 4.92
CA ILE A 206 11.32 -6.03 3.96
C ILE A 206 11.37 -4.63 3.35
N GLN A 207 10.22 -4.11 2.90
CA GLN A 207 10.18 -2.76 2.32
C GLN A 207 10.46 -1.67 3.36
N ASN A 208 9.93 -1.79 4.57
CA ASN A 208 10.19 -0.83 5.63
C ASN A 208 11.67 -0.81 6.03
N ASN A 209 12.34 -1.96 6.07
CA ASN A 209 13.78 -2.07 6.35
C ASN A 209 14.62 -1.43 5.24
N ALA A 210 14.26 -1.66 3.98
CA ALA A 210 14.92 -1.03 2.84
C ALA A 210 14.81 0.51 2.87
N ILE A 211 13.72 1.06 3.42
CA ILE A 211 13.53 2.50 3.59
C ILE A 211 14.25 3.03 4.84
N LYS A 212 14.23 2.28 5.96
CA LYS A 212 14.81 2.70 7.24
C LYS A 212 16.34 2.71 7.25
N GLY A 213 16.99 1.66 6.73
CA GLY A 213 18.46 1.58 6.70
C GLY A 213 19.10 2.82 6.07
N PHE A 214 18.49 3.33 5.00
CA PHE A 214 18.93 4.57 4.33
C PHE A 214 18.79 5.84 5.18
N LYS A 215 17.75 5.97 6.02
CA LYS A 215 17.61 7.14 6.91
C LYS A 215 18.64 7.12 8.04
N GLU A 216 19.10 5.93 8.43
CA GLU A 216 20.19 5.76 9.40
C GLU A 216 21.55 6.00 8.74
N ASP A 217 21.76 5.58 7.49
CA ASP A 217 22.98 5.85 6.71
C ASP A 217 23.14 7.33 6.31
N ILE A 218 22.05 8.10 6.19
CA ILE A 218 22.08 9.57 5.97
C ILE A 218 22.22 10.36 7.27
N LYS A 219 22.25 9.74 8.46
CA LYS A 219 22.67 10.46 9.68
C LYS A 219 24.18 10.70 9.61
N VAL A 220 24.58 11.60 8.72
CA VAL A 220 25.91 12.18 8.69
C VAL A 220 26.07 12.89 10.03
N ASN A 221 27.00 12.39 10.82
CA ASN A 221 27.35 13.00 12.09
C ASN A 221 27.93 14.38 11.77
N PRO A 222 27.38 15.51 12.25
CA PRO A 222 27.88 16.84 11.89
C PRO A 222 29.35 17.06 12.25
N LYS A 223 29.92 16.22 13.12
CA LYS A 223 31.37 16.19 13.41
C LYS A 223 32.23 15.67 12.25
N GLU A 224 31.71 14.77 11.40
CA GLU A 224 32.44 14.22 10.25
C GLU A 224 32.50 15.20 9.07
N ILE A 225 31.46 16.04 8.91
CA ILE A 225 31.46 17.10 7.87
C ILE A 225 32.50 18.19 8.19
N ASN A 226 32.65 18.54 9.47
CA ASN A 226 33.58 19.59 9.88
C ASN A 226 35.05 19.11 9.88
N GLN A 227 35.33 17.82 10.08
CA GLN A 227 36.70 17.29 9.95
C GLN A 227 37.23 17.35 8.51
N VAL A 228 36.37 17.12 7.51
CA VAL A 228 36.77 17.17 6.09
C VAL A 228 36.98 18.61 5.59
N LEU A 229 36.34 19.60 6.23
CA LEU A 229 36.54 21.02 5.93
C LEU A 229 37.84 21.57 6.55
N ASP A 230 38.19 21.16 7.77
CA ASP A 230 39.41 21.63 8.44
C ASP A 230 40.71 21.07 7.83
N GLU A 231 40.69 19.83 7.30
CA GLU A 231 41.84 19.23 6.61
C GLU A 231 42.13 19.86 5.24
N LYS A 232 41.16 20.53 4.61
CA LYS A 232 41.35 21.21 3.32
C LYS A 232 41.87 22.64 3.44
N ILE A 233 41.82 23.25 4.63
CA ILE A 233 42.25 24.63 4.85
C ILE A 233 43.74 24.72 5.28
N THR A 234 44.37 23.61 5.68
CA THR A 234 45.75 23.58 6.21
C THR A 234 46.83 23.16 5.21
N LYS A 235 46.57 23.12 3.90
CA LYS A 235 47.65 23.02 2.90
C LYS A 235 48.12 24.43 2.50
N PRO A 236 49.35 24.83 2.81
CA PRO A 236 49.86 26.15 2.44
C PRO A 236 50.02 26.24 0.92
N THR A 237 49.36 27.23 0.34
CA THR A 237 49.58 27.73 -1.01
C THR A 237 51.03 28.19 -1.14
N THR A 238 51.86 27.44 -1.86
CA THR A 238 53.14 27.95 -2.36
C THR A 238 52.90 28.48 -3.76
N GLU A 239 52.63 29.78 -3.85
CA GLU A 239 52.66 30.53 -5.10
C GLU A 239 54.13 30.82 -5.48
N THR A 240 54.47 30.33 -6.69
CA THR A 240 55.30 30.92 -7.75
C THR A 240 56.46 31.87 -7.42
N GLU A 241 57.58 31.65 -8.09
CA GLU A 241 58.20 32.73 -8.88
C GLU A 241 58.95 32.19 -10.12
N LYS A 242 58.59 32.76 -11.28
CA LYS A 242 59.47 32.90 -12.46
C LYS A 242 60.66 33.78 -12.01
N GLU A 243 61.86 33.79 -12.60
CA GLU A 243 62.15 34.15 -13.98
C GLU A 243 63.68 34.26 -14.17
N LYS A 244 64.15 33.91 -15.38
CA LYS A 244 65.38 34.31 -16.12
C LYS A 244 66.26 33.16 -16.59
#